data_AF-A0A7V7X0D7-F1
#
_entry.id   AF-A0A7V7X0D7-F1
#
_cell.length_a   1.000
_cell.length_b   1.000
_cell.length_c   1.000
_cell.angle_alpha   90.00
_cell.angle_beta   90.00
_cell.angle_gamma   90.00
#
_symmetry.space_group_name_H-M   'P 1'
#
loop_
_entity.id
_entity.type
_entity.pdbx_description
1 polymer ?
#
loop_
_entity_poly.entity_id
_entity_poly.type
_entity_poly.pdbx_seq_one_letter_code
_entity_poly.pdbx_strand_id
1 'polypeptide(L)'
;MEELMGTLKIIFGLVLVGMVYTVISTSYQSNLFELIRTWDSTNVMAPWFSATLWDFYANVLLIFVWVVYKEQSAVRSAIWLVLLVCLGSIATAAYVLLQLFRLKPQEGLEGLFVRKERA
;
A
#
# COMPACT_ATOMS: atom_id res chain seq x y z
N MET A 1 24.46 -3.83 7.16
CA MET A 1 23.54 -2.91 6.42
C MET A 1 22.97 -3.59 5.18
N GLU A 2 23.80 -4.27 4.38
CA GLU A 2 23.34 -5.06 3.23
C GLU A 2 22.38 -6.20 3.62
N GLU A 3 22.68 -6.94 4.71
CA GLU A 3 21.78 -8.00 5.22
C GLU A 3 20.39 -7.47 5.58
N LEU A 4 20.31 -6.35 6.32
CA LEU A 4 19.05 -5.72 6.73
C LEU A 4 18.19 -5.32 5.51
N MET A 5 18.82 -4.74 4.49
CA MET A 5 18.15 -4.34 3.26
C MET A 5 17.67 -5.56 2.46
N GLY A 6 18.43 -6.67 2.50
CA GLY A 6 18.02 -7.96 1.95
C GLY A 6 16.80 -8.53 2.66
N THR A 7 16.83 -8.58 4.01
CA THR A 7 15.70 -9.03 4.83
C THR A 7 14.44 -8.22 4.56
N LEU A 8 14.55 -6.88 4.45
CA LEU A 8 13.39 -6.01 4.23
C LEU A 8 12.73 -6.26 2.86
N LYS A 9 13.54 -6.47 1.81
CA LYS A 9 13.03 -6.85 0.47
C LYS A 9 12.28 -8.17 0.50
N ILE A 10 12.80 -9.15 1.25
CA ILE A 10 12.14 -10.46 1.41
C ILE A 10 10.81 -10.29 2.14
N ILE A 11 10.77 -9.56 3.26
CA ILE A 11 9.55 -9.34 4.04
C ILE A 11 8.48 -8.65 3.19
N PHE A 12 8.79 -7.50 2.58
CA PHE A 12 7.82 -6.78 1.76
C PHE A 12 7.40 -7.57 0.52
N GLY A 13 8.32 -8.37 -0.06
CA GLY A 13 8.00 -9.30 -1.15
C GLY A 13 7.01 -10.38 -0.73
N LEU A 14 7.24 -11.04 0.41
CA LEU A 14 6.34 -12.04 0.96
C LEU A 14 4.97 -11.46 1.29
N VAL A 15 4.92 -10.27 1.90
CA VAL A 15 3.67 -9.55 2.18
C VAL A 15 2.92 -9.26 0.88
N LEU A 16 3.61 -8.78 -0.16
CA LEU A 16 2.99 -8.48 -1.45
C LEU A 16 2.41 -9.72 -2.12
N VAL A 17 3.17 -10.83 -2.14
CA VAL A 17 2.69 -12.12 -2.67
C VAL A 17 1.49 -12.62 -1.87
N GLY A 18 1.55 -12.54 -0.54
CA GLY A 18 0.45 -12.92 0.34
C GLY A 18 -0.82 -12.11 0.05
N MET A 19 -0.71 -10.78 -0.07
CA MET A 19 -1.85 -9.92 -0.34
C MET A 19 -2.47 -10.19 -1.73
N VAL A 20 -1.65 -10.38 -2.76
CA VAL A 20 -2.12 -10.75 -4.10
C VAL A 20 -2.84 -12.11 -4.06
N TYR A 21 -2.26 -13.08 -3.37
CA TYR A 21 -2.87 -14.40 -3.19
C TYR A 21 -4.23 -14.31 -2.47
N THR A 22 -4.32 -13.55 -1.38
CA THR A 22 -5.58 -13.33 -0.65
C THR A 22 -6.62 -12.68 -1.56
N VAL A 23 -6.28 -11.62 -2.29
CA VAL A 23 -7.22 -10.94 -3.20
C VAL A 23 -7.73 -11.89 -4.29
N ILE A 24 -6.85 -12.66 -4.93
CA ILE A 24 -7.24 -13.61 -5.98
C ILE A 24 -8.12 -14.73 -5.41
N SER A 25 -7.70 -15.32 -4.29
CA SER A 25 -8.45 -16.44 -3.67
C SER A 25 -9.81 -16.01 -3.14
N THR A 26 -9.92 -14.83 -2.52
CA THR A 26 -11.21 -14.28 -2.08
C THR A 26 -12.09 -13.91 -3.26
N SER A 27 -11.54 -13.33 -4.34
CA SER A 27 -12.31 -12.98 -5.54
C SER A 27 -12.92 -14.21 -6.23
N TYR A 28 -12.31 -15.38 -6.08
CA TYR A 28 -12.86 -16.63 -6.59
C TYR A 28 -14.06 -17.13 -5.77
N GLN A 29 -14.10 -16.85 -4.47
CA GLN A 29 -15.17 -17.30 -3.57
C GLN A 29 -16.37 -16.35 -3.57
N SER A 30 -16.10 -15.05 -3.56
CA SER A 30 -17.13 -14.01 -3.46
C SER A 30 -16.62 -12.71 -4.03
N ASN A 31 -17.44 -12.04 -4.84
CA ASN A 31 -17.07 -10.73 -5.38
C ASN A 31 -17.28 -9.63 -4.33
N LEU A 32 -16.36 -8.67 -4.28
CA LEU A 32 -16.47 -7.49 -3.40
C LEU A 32 -17.82 -6.77 -3.56
N PHE A 33 -18.37 -6.77 -4.78
CA PHE A 33 -19.66 -6.14 -5.10
C PHE A 33 -20.86 -6.80 -4.42
N GLU A 34 -20.83 -8.11 -4.17
CA GLU A 34 -21.90 -8.78 -3.44
C GLU A 34 -21.89 -8.38 -1.97
N LEU A 35 -20.69 -8.19 -1.40
CA LEU A 35 -20.48 -7.74 -0.03
C LEU A 35 -20.99 -6.32 0.18
N ILE A 36 -20.78 -5.43 -0.80
CA ILE A 36 -21.33 -4.06 -0.79
C ILE A 36 -22.85 -4.08 -0.93
N ARG A 37 -23.41 -4.95 -1.78
CA ARG A 37 -24.87 -5.04 -2.01
C ARG A 37 -25.62 -5.58 -0.79
N THR A 38 -24.99 -6.43 0.00
CA THR A 38 -25.57 -7.08 1.19
C THR A 38 -25.15 -6.42 2.50
N TRP A 39 -24.65 -5.18 2.43
CA TRP A 39 -24.35 -4.33 3.59
C TRP A 39 -25.65 -3.85 4.26
N ASP A 40 -26.44 -4.81 4.76
CA ASP A 40 -27.59 -4.57 5.62
C ASP A 40 -27.17 -4.74 7.10
N SER A 41 -27.76 -3.89 7.93
CA SER A 41 -27.56 -3.73 9.38
C SER A 41 -27.87 -4.98 10.22
N THR A 42 -28.43 -6.02 9.61
CA THR A 42 -28.74 -7.31 10.23
C THR A 42 -27.50 -8.17 10.50
N ASN A 43 -26.38 -7.90 9.82
CA ASN A 43 -25.11 -8.58 10.09
C ASN A 43 -24.28 -7.81 11.12
N VAL A 44 -23.95 -8.44 12.26
CA VAL A 44 -23.06 -7.87 13.30
C VAL A 44 -21.68 -7.47 12.73
N MET A 45 -21.28 -8.07 11.60
CA MET A 45 -20.05 -7.73 10.88
C MET A 45 -20.15 -6.42 10.07
N ALA A 46 -21.34 -5.92 9.73
CA ALA A 46 -21.51 -4.76 8.85
C ALA A 46 -21.01 -3.43 9.46
N PRO A 47 -21.23 -3.13 10.76
CA PRO A 47 -20.67 -1.93 11.40
C PRO A 47 -19.14 -1.96 11.51
N TRP A 48 -18.56 -3.11 11.91
CA TRP A 48 -17.12 -3.27 12.02
C TRP A 48 -16.43 -3.22 10.65
N PHE A 49 -17.04 -3.82 9.63
CA PHE A 49 -16.57 -3.71 8.25
C PHE A 49 -16.52 -2.26 7.77
N SER A 50 -17.51 -1.45 8.12
CA SER A 50 -17.49 -0.01 7.82
C SER A 50 -16.38 0.72 8.56
N ALA A 51 -16.18 0.43 9.85
CA ALA A 51 -15.13 1.04 10.65
C ALA A 51 -13.73 0.70 10.13
N THR A 52 -13.48 -0.57 9.75
CA THR A 52 -12.19 -0.98 9.17
C THR A 52 -11.97 -0.40 7.78
N LEU A 53 -13.03 -0.23 6.99
CA LEU A 53 -12.94 0.43 5.68
C LEU A 53 -12.55 1.91 5.84
N TRP A 54 -13.14 2.61 6.81
CA TRP A 54 -12.77 3.98 7.14
C TRP A 54 -11.33 4.09 7.61
N ASP A 55 -10.90 3.23 8.54
CA ASP A 55 -9.51 3.16 9.01
C ASP A 55 -8.52 2.94 7.85
N PHE A 56 -8.84 2.00 6.96
CA PHE A 56 -8.04 1.70 5.78
C PHE A 56 -7.89 2.89 4.83
N TYR A 57 -8.99 3.57 4.50
CA TYR A 57 -8.92 4.73 3.60
C TYR A 57 -8.27 5.95 4.25
N ALA A 58 -8.43 6.15 5.56
CA ALA A 58 -7.69 7.16 6.30
C ALA A 58 -6.18 6.89 6.24
N ASN A 59 -5.77 5.63 6.40
CA ASN A 59 -4.38 5.21 6.26
C ASN A 59 -3.85 5.44 4.83
N VAL A 60 -4.62 5.05 3.81
CA VAL A 60 -4.30 5.33 2.39
C VAL A 60 -4.10 6.82 2.15
N LEU A 61 -4.93 7.69 2.74
CA LEU A 61 -4.79 9.13 2.62
C LEU A 61 -3.48 9.64 3.24
N LEU A 62 -3.13 9.17 4.45
CA LEU A 62 -1.87 9.55 5.10
C LEU A 62 -0.65 9.12 4.27
N ILE A 63 -0.66 7.89 3.75
CA ILE A 63 0.39 7.38 2.85
C ILE A 63 0.42 8.23 1.58
N PHE A 64 -0.72 8.56 0.99
CA PHE A 64 -0.78 9.37 -0.21
C PHE A 64 -0.20 10.77 -0.01
N VAL A 65 -0.50 11.44 1.10
CA VAL A 65 0.10 12.74 1.45
C VAL A 65 1.62 12.62 1.53
N TRP A 66 2.13 11.53 2.12
CA TRP A 66 3.56 11.25 2.14
C TRP A 66 4.14 11.00 0.73
N VAL A 67 3.43 10.28 -0.14
CA VAL A 67 3.82 10.07 -1.54
C VAL A 67 3.86 11.39 -2.31
N VAL A 68 2.86 12.27 -2.14
CA VAL A 68 2.84 13.61 -2.76
C VAL A 68 4.02 14.45 -2.27
N TYR A 69 4.36 14.35 -0.98
CA TYR A 69 5.53 15.04 -0.43
C TYR A 69 6.85 14.52 -1.02
N LYS A 70 6.95 13.20 -1.28
CA LYS A 70 8.18 12.59 -1.84
C LYS A 70 8.30 12.72 -3.35
N GLU A 71 7.20 12.59 -4.10
CA GLU A 71 7.19 12.65 -5.55
C GLU A 71 7.12 14.10 -6.03
N GLN A 72 8.14 14.54 -6.78
CA GLN A 72 8.19 15.90 -7.31
C GLN A 72 7.27 16.12 -8.53
N SER A 73 6.65 15.07 -9.06
CA SER A 73 5.80 15.13 -10.26
C SER A 73 4.34 14.84 -9.91
N ALA A 74 3.48 15.83 -10.12
CA ALA A 74 2.04 15.71 -9.92
C ALA A 74 1.42 14.53 -10.70
N VAL A 75 1.98 14.19 -11.87
CA VAL A 75 1.52 13.05 -12.68
C VAL A 75 1.84 11.72 -11.99
N ARG A 76 3.05 11.57 -11.42
CA ARG A 76 3.42 10.35 -10.68
C ARG A 76 2.61 10.22 -9.40
N SER A 77 2.39 11.33 -8.68
CA SER A 77 1.50 11.34 -7.52
C SER A 77 0.08 10.93 -7.91
N ALA A 78 -0.47 11.43 -9.02
CA ALA A 78 -1.81 11.04 -9.49
C ALA A 78 -1.88 9.54 -9.84
N ILE A 79 -0.85 8.98 -10.47
CA ILE A 79 -0.78 7.53 -10.74
C ILE A 79 -0.77 6.75 -9.42
N TRP A 80 0.03 7.17 -8.43
CA TRP A 80 0.07 6.54 -7.12
C TRP A 80 -1.23 6.69 -6.34
N LEU A 81 -1.96 7.80 -6.49
CA LEU A 81 -3.29 7.97 -5.92
C LEU A 81 -4.24 6.87 -6.41
N VAL A 82 -4.31 6.70 -7.74
CA VAL A 82 -5.18 5.68 -8.35
C VAL A 82 -4.77 4.28 -7.90
N LEU A 83 -3.46 3.99 -7.88
CA LEU A 83 -2.95 2.71 -7.39
C LEU A 83 -3.28 2.48 -5.92
N LEU A 84 -3.12 3.47 -5.05
CA LEU A 84 -3.39 3.35 -3.62
C LEU A 84 -4.88 3.22 -3.31
N VAL A 85 -5.76 3.93 -4.03
CA VAL A 85 -7.21 3.79 -3.84
C VAL A 85 -7.72 2.44 -4.36
N CYS A 86 -7.18 1.96 -5.49
CA CYS A 86 -7.65 0.70 -6.11
C CYS A 86 -7.02 -0.56 -5.51
N LEU A 87 -5.72 -0.53 -5.19
CA LEU A 87 -4.96 -1.70 -4.70
C LEU A 87 -4.57 -1.58 -3.21
N GLY A 88 -4.66 -0.40 -2.61
CA GLY A 88 -4.38 -0.19 -1.19
C GLY A 88 -3.00 -0.64 -0.77
N SER A 89 -2.96 -1.56 0.20
CA SER A 89 -1.73 -2.10 0.78
C SER A 89 -0.79 -2.75 -0.25
N ILE A 90 -1.30 -3.29 -1.36
CA ILE A 90 -0.46 -3.83 -2.43
C ILE A 90 0.33 -2.71 -3.10
N ALA A 91 -0.32 -1.57 -3.38
CA ALA A 91 0.36 -0.40 -3.94
C ALA A 91 1.37 0.20 -2.96
N THR A 92 1.04 0.27 -1.66
CA THR A 92 1.98 0.70 -0.62
C THR A 92 3.21 -0.19 -0.57
N ALA A 93 3.03 -1.52 -0.52
CA ALA A 93 4.13 -2.47 -0.49
C ALA A 93 4.99 -2.37 -1.76
N ALA A 94 4.36 -2.26 -2.94
CA ALA A 94 5.06 -2.07 -4.20
C ALA A 94 5.86 -0.76 -4.24
N TYR A 95 5.30 0.33 -3.71
CA TYR A 95 5.97 1.62 -3.63
C TYR A 95 7.22 1.56 -2.74
N VAL A 96 7.08 0.99 -1.54
CA VAL A 96 8.20 0.82 -0.61
C VAL A 96 9.27 -0.10 -1.20
N LEU A 97 8.88 -1.19 -1.85
CA LEU A 97 9.79 -2.10 -2.53
C LEU A 97 10.54 -1.39 -3.67
N LEU A 98 9.84 -0.58 -4.46
CA LEU A 98 10.45 0.23 -5.52
C LEU A 98 11.47 1.23 -4.97
N GLN A 99 11.18 1.87 -3.83
CA GLN A 99 12.15 2.74 -3.17
C GLN A 99 13.37 1.96 -2.65
N LEU A 100 13.15 0.78 -2.06
CA LEU A 100 14.21 -0.13 -1.60
C LEU A 100 15.13 -0.61 -2.73
N PHE A 101 14.60 -0.80 -3.94
CA PHE A 101 15.42 -1.13 -5.11
C PHE A 101 16.15 0.07 -5.70
N ARG A 102 15.64 1.29 -5.49
CA ARG A 102 16.27 2.54 -5.96
C ARG A 102 17.31 3.12 -5.00
N LEU A 103 17.34 2.67 -3.75
CA LEU A 103 18.34 3.07 -2.76
C LEU A 103 19.71 2.51 -3.12
N LYS A 104 20.72 3.40 -3.18
CA LYS A 104 22.11 2.98 -3.35
C LYS A 104 22.64 2.43 -2.01
N PRO A 105 23.51 1.40 -2.00
CA PRO A 105 24.04 0.80 -0.76
C PRO A 105 24.71 1.80 0.20
N GLN A 106 25.13 2.96 -0.32
CA GLN A 106 25.82 4.03 0.42
C GLN A 106 24.88 5.01 1.15
N GLU A 107 23.58 5.07 0.81
CA GLU A 107 22.61 6.04 1.40
C GLU A 107 21.90 5.53 2.67
N GLY A 108 22.04 4.25 3.03
CA GLY A 108 21.36 3.67 4.20
C GLY A 108 19.82 3.71 4.14
N LEU A 109 19.15 3.29 5.22
CA LEU A 109 17.67 3.32 5.31
C LEU A 109 17.09 4.73 5.47
N GLU A 110 17.93 5.70 5.84
CA GLU A 110 17.52 7.09 6.00
C GLU A 110 17.04 7.69 4.67
N GLY A 111 17.62 7.28 3.53
CA GLY A 111 17.15 7.68 2.20
C GLY A 111 15.72 7.24 1.86
N LEU A 112 15.13 6.30 2.61
CA LEU A 112 13.72 5.95 2.49
C LEU A 112 12.81 7.08 3.01
N PHE A 113 13.21 7.74 4.10
CA PHE A 113 12.45 8.81 4.75
C PHE A 113 12.82 10.20 4.26
N VAL A 114 14.07 10.40 3.83
CA VAL A 114 14.55 11.68 3.35
C VAL A 114 13.94 12.01 1.99
N ARG A 115 13.38 13.22 1.87
CA ARG A 115 12.96 13.82 0.60
C ARG A 115 14.23 14.07 -0.21
N LYS A 116 14.35 13.51 -1.42
CA LYS A 116 15.45 13.86 -2.33
C LYS A 116 15.28 15.34 -2.73
N GLU A 117 16.02 16.22 -2.06
CA GLU A 117 16.23 17.59 -2.50
C GLU A 117 17.06 17.55 -3.79
N ARG A 118 16.73 18.45 -4.73
CA ARG A 118 17.47 18.52 -5.99
C ARG A 118 18.89 19.02 -5.72
N ALA A 119 19.86 18.33 -6.29
CA ALA A 119 21.07 18.96 -6.80
C ALA A 119 20.73 19.71 -8.10
#